data_AF-A0A962SAU7-F1
#
_entry.id   AF-A0A962SAU7-F1
#
_cell.length_a   1.000
_cell.length_b   1.000
_cell.length_c   1.000
_cell.angle_alpha   90.00
_cell.angle_beta   90.00
_cell.angle_gamma   90.00
#
_symmetry.space_group_name_H-M   'P 1'
#
loop_
_entity.id
_entity.type
_entity.pdbx_description
1 polymer ?
#
loop_
_entity_poly.entity_id
_entity_poly.type
_entity_poly.pdbx_seq_one_letter_code
_entity_poly.pdbx_strand_id
1 'polypeptide(L)'
;MDLQWKTLYLASFLILNGCGGSSGQSPDNTGNTPPAGSSTETETETETELGSAVGEIPSVTTLSDSIEITVEDSDEKTVNIPVTFSNLPDTGVHTSVKLSNSAKAISYLDFQKLSDTEGRVAVNVMSAAQLGKETFTNEIILSACLDEACEKHIDGSPLKIATKIISHGLAGSVSMPNTTFLASGNYLESFSRPSAIGKIEFTDVSWDSVHLSLKESEYYSSSYVWLGDTSEGPVVNVDFGYVDGKELGRHVQKYTLSACFDYDCTWHLEGSPLEIEVIYEITMFPDSIEEVEADTRIENDYNIVDAEYSDKLDVVVIASSEPDNALYVYDLADKTEHKIPLNVTPTSVSVANAGNSNKVAVGHDAYVTWVELKEDALSQSSSKMLTATTDIFDLTATEDAVYAVSDNYSWEGLHRIDVMDNSTTVSNSSGQSRIKLHPGLKSVYLTDNGSSSYGLEKVDITSVPPSVSADSPYYGDYPVCGDLWISNKGDRIYTACGNTFRSSDDISVDMTYSGRISTTQIDDYGVARIQSLAESPSSNEIVLIEDGAMYGDSCNAEYYLSGRCFYFLGLYTKDYMNNVERLGFTGNEVEGVSYYDKPEFVFYDESGEDIVVIGNIIGSETPKSAIRTISRN
;
A
#
# COMPACT_ATOMS: atom_id res chain seq x y z
N MET A 1 -50.58 20.39 -0.31
CA MET A 1 -50.53 19.02 -0.87
C MET A 1 -49.59 18.24 0.01
N ASP A 2 -50.16 17.37 0.84
CA ASP A 2 -49.45 16.43 1.72
C ASP A 2 -48.70 15.39 0.91
N LEU A 3 -47.45 15.08 1.28
CA LEU A 3 -46.89 13.74 1.14
C LEU A 3 -45.74 13.54 2.12
N GLN A 4 -46.03 12.75 3.15
CA GLN A 4 -45.09 12.23 4.14
C GLN A 4 -44.26 11.09 3.55
N TRP A 5 -42.95 11.10 3.79
CA TRP A 5 -42.07 9.95 3.57
C TRP A 5 -41.80 9.23 4.90
N LYS A 6 -42.08 7.92 4.93
CA LYS A 6 -41.80 7.02 6.05
C LYS A 6 -40.42 6.40 5.89
N THR A 7 -39.59 6.57 6.92
CA THR A 7 -38.29 5.92 7.10
C THR A 7 -38.48 4.48 7.60
N LEU A 8 -37.80 3.51 6.99
CA LEU A 8 -37.74 2.12 7.45
C LEU A 8 -36.37 1.88 8.10
N TYR A 9 -36.34 1.68 9.41
CA TYR A 9 -35.17 1.20 10.16
C TYR A 9 -35.23 -0.33 10.23
N LEU A 10 -34.17 -1.03 9.79
CA LEU A 10 -33.94 -2.44 10.09
C LEU A 10 -33.08 -2.53 11.35
N ALA A 11 -33.63 -3.13 12.40
CA ALA A 11 -32.93 -3.51 13.62
C ALA A 11 -32.68 -5.02 13.61
N SER A 12 -31.42 -5.42 13.69
CA SER A 12 -31.00 -6.82 13.83
C SER A 12 -31.06 -7.25 15.29
N PHE A 13 -31.82 -8.31 15.57
CA PHE A 13 -31.99 -8.90 16.90
C PHE A 13 -30.87 -9.92 17.20
N LEU A 14 -30.18 -9.73 18.33
CA LEU A 14 -29.42 -10.76 19.03
C LEU A 14 -30.39 -11.81 19.62
N ILE A 15 -30.06 -13.11 19.50
CA ILE A 15 -30.69 -14.18 20.28
C ILE A 15 -29.66 -14.77 21.25
N LEU A 16 -29.99 -14.65 22.54
CA LEU A 16 -29.31 -15.24 23.69
C LEU A 16 -29.60 -16.74 23.82
N ASN A 17 -28.58 -17.50 24.22
CA ASN A 17 -28.68 -18.89 24.69
C ASN A 17 -29.48 -18.97 26.01
N GLY A 18 -30.44 -19.89 26.06
CA GLY A 18 -31.19 -20.24 27.26
C GLY A 18 -31.00 -21.72 27.64
N CYS A 19 -30.58 -21.97 28.88
CA CYS A 19 -30.65 -23.28 29.53
C CYS A 19 -32.09 -23.72 29.79
N GLY A 20 -32.36 -25.03 29.70
CA GLY A 20 -33.59 -25.64 30.21
C GLY A 20 -33.60 -27.16 30.00
N GLY A 21 -33.63 -27.92 31.09
CA GLY A 21 -33.61 -29.38 31.08
C GLY A 21 -34.98 -30.06 31.24
N SER A 22 -34.89 -31.39 31.39
CA SER A 22 -35.84 -32.34 32.01
C SER A 22 -36.91 -33.07 31.15
N SER A 23 -36.98 -34.37 31.45
CA SER A 23 -37.99 -35.42 31.14
C SER A 23 -38.02 -35.93 29.69
N GLY A 24 -37.98 -37.23 29.38
CA GLY A 24 -38.09 -38.46 30.16
C GLY A 24 -39.08 -39.38 29.45
N GLN A 25 -38.65 -40.52 28.91
CA GLN A 25 -39.43 -41.78 28.82
C GLN A 25 -38.63 -42.90 28.14
N SER A 26 -38.74 -44.09 28.75
CA SER A 26 -38.33 -45.42 28.28
C SER A 26 -39.32 -45.96 27.22
N PRO A 27 -39.06 -47.09 26.51
CA PRO A 27 -39.24 -48.42 27.14
C PRO A 27 -38.26 -49.53 26.70
N ASP A 28 -38.16 -50.55 27.58
CA ASP A 28 -38.12 -52.01 27.33
C ASP A 28 -36.93 -52.68 26.61
N ASN A 29 -36.52 -53.92 26.88
CA ASN A 29 -36.61 -54.89 27.99
C ASN A 29 -35.85 -56.17 27.54
N THR A 30 -35.72 -57.15 28.43
CA THR A 30 -35.19 -58.54 28.28
C THR A 30 -33.68 -58.69 28.48
N GLY A 31 -33.14 -59.47 29.42
CA GLY A 31 -33.68 -60.50 30.32
C GLY A 31 -32.98 -61.84 30.06
N ASN A 32 -32.11 -62.30 30.98
CA ASN A 32 -32.00 -63.71 31.43
C ASN A 32 -30.79 -63.96 32.36
N THR A 33 -31.06 -64.77 33.38
CA THR A 33 -30.17 -65.46 34.35
C THR A 33 -30.58 -66.95 34.37
N PRO A 34 -29.98 -67.85 35.16
CA PRO A 34 -28.59 -68.31 35.35
C PRO A 34 -28.54 -69.85 35.03
N PRO A 35 -27.64 -70.76 35.51
CA PRO A 35 -27.42 -71.09 36.94
C PRO A 35 -26.01 -71.62 37.34
N ALA A 36 -25.90 -71.93 38.63
CA ALA A 36 -24.76 -72.46 39.38
C ALA A 36 -24.34 -73.91 39.04
N GLY A 37 -23.11 -74.28 39.43
CA GLY A 37 -22.64 -75.66 39.52
C GLY A 37 -21.38 -75.78 40.38
N SER A 38 -21.47 -76.59 41.44
CA SER A 38 -20.37 -76.94 42.36
C SER A 38 -19.60 -78.17 41.87
N SER A 39 -18.31 -78.28 42.22
CA SER A 39 -17.70 -79.57 42.59
C SER A 39 -16.39 -79.37 43.35
N THR A 40 -16.34 -79.96 44.55
CA THR A 40 -15.17 -80.34 45.34
C THR A 40 -14.32 -81.41 44.65
N GLU A 41 -13.00 -81.34 44.77
CA GLU A 41 -12.12 -82.52 44.88
C GLU A 41 -10.75 -82.14 45.49
N THR A 42 -10.02 -83.16 45.92
CA THR A 42 -9.29 -83.28 47.18
C THR A 42 -7.76 -83.24 47.02
N GLU A 43 -7.07 -82.80 48.09
CA GLU A 43 -5.67 -83.02 48.52
C GLU A 43 -4.58 -83.41 47.51
N THR A 44 -3.45 -82.71 47.57
CA THR A 44 -2.15 -83.35 47.90
C THR A 44 -1.18 -82.31 48.47
N GLU A 45 -0.74 -82.51 49.71
CA GLU A 45 0.42 -81.80 50.30
C GLU A 45 1.70 -82.25 49.59
N THR A 46 2.58 -81.29 49.28
CA THR A 46 3.99 -81.58 48.99
C THR A 46 4.82 -80.43 49.52
N GLU A 47 5.45 -80.64 50.69
CA GLU A 47 6.55 -79.80 51.16
C GLU A 47 7.65 -79.80 50.09
N THR A 48 8.06 -78.62 49.63
CA THR A 48 9.32 -78.44 48.89
C THR A 48 9.93 -77.09 49.28
N GLU A 49 11.24 -77.13 49.46
CA GLU A 49 12.11 -76.21 50.20
C GLU A 49 12.04 -74.71 49.84
N LEU A 50 12.21 -73.86 50.85
CA LEU A 50 12.58 -72.45 50.71
C LEU A 50 13.89 -72.30 49.94
N GLY A 51 13.80 -71.86 48.68
CA GLY A 51 14.87 -71.14 48.00
C GLY A 51 14.54 -69.65 47.97
N SER A 52 15.25 -68.84 48.76
CA SER A 52 15.23 -67.38 48.62
C SER A 52 15.74 -66.96 47.24
N ALA A 53 14.84 -66.75 46.29
CA ALA A 53 15.08 -65.81 45.21
C ALA A 53 14.99 -64.42 45.83
N VAL A 54 16.12 -63.73 45.98
CA VAL A 54 16.13 -62.29 46.19
C VAL A 54 15.52 -61.70 44.93
N GLY A 55 14.21 -61.40 44.97
CA GLY A 55 13.54 -60.70 43.88
C GLY A 55 14.27 -59.39 43.68
N GLU A 56 14.79 -59.17 42.48
CA GLU A 56 15.48 -57.93 42.17
C GLU A 56 14.54 -56.73 42.39
N ILE A 57 15.05 -55.67 43.01
CA ILE A 57 14.23 -54.53 43.43
C ILE A 57 13.83 -53.71 42.19
N PRO A 58 12.53 -53.38 42.01
CA PRO A 58 12.10 -52.49 40.93
C PRO A 58 12.85 -51.16 41.00
N SER A 59 13.37 -50.68 39.87
CA SER A 59 14.17 -49.45 39.81
C SER A 59 13.89 -48.62 38.55
N VAL A 60 14.15 -47.32 38.65
CA VAL A 60 14.13 -46.37 37.53
C VAL A 60 15.45 -45.63 37.43
N THR A 61 15.97 -45.48 36.21
CA THR A 61 17.20 -44.73 35.93
C THR A 61 17.03 -43.89 34.67
N THR A 62 17.89 -42.89 34.52
CA THR A 62 18.02 -42.11 33.28
C THR A 62 19.49 -42.03 32.89
N LEU A 63 19.74 -41.76 31.62
CA LEU A 63 21.10 -41.59 31.09
C LEU A 63 21.76 -40.28 31.52
N SER A 64 20.97 -39.26 31.90
CA SER A 64 21.50 -37.96 32.32
C SER A 64 20.66 -37.33 33.42
N ASP A 65 21.32 -36.88 34.48
CA ASP A 65 20.73 -36.11 35.59
C ASP A 65 20.65 -34.60 35.29
N SER A 66 21.22 -34.17 34.17
CA SER A 66 21.12 -32.80 33.67
C SER A 66 20.99 -32.72 32.15
N ILE A 67 20.31 -31.70 31.65
CA ILE A 67 20.19 -31.43 30.22
C ILE A 67 20.30 -29.94 29.93
N GLU A 68 21.04 -29.60 28.87
CA GLU A 68 21.11 -28.24 28.33
C GLU A 68 20.30 -28.19 27.03
N ILE A 69 19.42 -27.20 26.90
CA ILE A 69 18.55 -27.02 25.74
C ILE A 69 18.76 -25.61 25.21
N THR A 70 19.28 -25.48 23.99
CA THR A 70 19.36 -24.19 23.30
C THR A 70 18.12 -23.97 22.44
N VAL A 71 17.52 -22.78 22.55
CA VAL A 71 16.35 -22.34 21.77
C VAL A 71 16.74 -21.09 20.97
N GLU A 72 16.75 -21.23 19.64
CA GLU A 72 17.15 -20.16 18.69
C GLU A 72 16.02 -19.81 17.71
N ASP A 73 15.01 -20.68 17.58
CA ASP A 73 13.94 -20.54 16.58
C ASP A 73 12.64 -19.97 17.19
N SER A 74 11.73 -19.56 16.31
CA SER A 74 10.39 -19.05 16.66
C SER A 74 9.43 -20.13 17.15
N ASP A 75 9.77 -21.41 16.99
CA ASP A 75 8.91 -22.55 17.31
C ASP A 75 9.23 -23.17 18.67
N GLU A 76 8.22 -23.77 19.30
CA GLU A 76 8.42 -24.57 20.51
C GLU A 76 9.29 -25.79 20.22
N LYS A 77 10.17 -26.13 21.17
CA LYS A 77 11.12 -27.23 21.02
C LYS A 77 10.80 -28.37 21.97
N THR A 78 10.52 -29.56 21.42
CA THR A 78 10.34 -30.78 22.21
C THR A 78 11.67 -31.52 22.39
N VAL A 79 12.06 -31.76 23.64
CA VAL A 79 13.23 -32.57 24.00
C VAL A 79 12.78 -33.81 24.75
N ASN A 80 13.23 -34.99 24.30
CA ASN A 80 12.85 -36.27 24.90
C ASN A 80 14.00 -36.80 25.78
N ILE A 81 13.73 -36.99 27.06
CA ILE A 81 14.69 -37.55 28.02
C ILE A 81 14.35 -39.04 28.22
N PRO A 82 15.21 -39.97 27.81
CA PRO A 82 14.94 -41.40 27.97
C PRO A 82 15.03 -41.84 29.43
N VAL A 83 14.15 -42.77 29.80
CA VAL A 83 14.05 -43.36 31.14
C VAL A 83 13.94 -44.87 31.00
N THR A 84 14.70 -45.59 31.82
CA THR A 84 14.73 -47.05 31.81
C THR A 84 14.22 -47.57 33.15
N PHE A 85 13.35 -48.57 33.06
CA PHE A 85 12.81 -49.30 34.21
C PHE A 85 13.38 -50.71 34.25
N SER A 86 13.63 -51.21 35.43
CA SER A 86 14.12 -52.58 35.64
C SER A 86 13.33 -53.25 36.74
N ASN A 87 13.09 -54.55 36.59
CA ASN A 87 12.43 -55.41 37.58
C ASN A 87 11.04 -54.92 38.00
N LEU A 88 10.25 -54.45 37.02
CA LEU A 88 8.89 -53.99 37.27
C LEU A 88 7.96 -55.17 37.62
N PRO A 89 7.00 -54.97 38.54
CA PRO A 89 5.95 -55.94 38.77
C PRO A 89 5.00 -56.03 37.56
N ASP A 90 4.32 -57.16 37.40
CA ASP A 90 3.32 -57.38 36.33
C ASP A 90 2.18 -56.34 36.35
N THR A 91 1.92 -55.72 37.51
CA THR A 91 0.94 -54.65 37.68
C THR A 91 1.39 -53.30 37.11
N GLY A 92 2.65 -53.18 36.71
CA GLY A 92 3.26 -51.92 36.25
C GLY A 92 3.57 -50.95 37.39
N VAL A 93 3.93 -49.72 37.01
CA VAL A 93 4.23 -48.60 37.92
C VAL A 93 3.41 -47.38 37.57
N HIS A 94 3.00 -46.63 38.58
CA HIS A 94 2.39 -45.32 38.41
C HIS A 94 3.50 -44.28 38.22
N THR A 95 3.36 -43.44 37.21
CA THR A 95 4.34 -42.39 36.89
C THR A 95 3.69 -41.02 36.93
N SER A 96 4.41 -40.03 37.44
CA SER A 96 4.02 -38.63 37.36
C SER A 96 5.24 -37.77 37.13
N VAL A 97 5.10 -36.74 36.28
CA VAL A 97 6.14 -35.76 36.01
C VAL A 97 5.64 -34.40 36.44
N LYS A 98 6.48 -33.65 37.16
CA LYS A 98 6.19 -32.28 37.58
C LYS A 98 7.45 -31.42 37.58
N LEU A 99 7.26 -30.11 37.52
CA LEU A 99 8.32 -29.15 37.82
C LEU A 99 8.42 -28.91 39.32
N SER A 100 9.64 -28.84 39.82
CA SER A 100 9.93 -28.44 41.21
C SER A 100 9.72 -26.94 41.45
N ASN A 101 9.85 -26.12 40.40
CA ASN A 101 9.69 -24.67 40.41
C ASN A 101 8.75 -24.20 39.29
N SER A 102 8.04 -23.09 39.50
CA SER A 102 7.09 -22.53 38.52
C SER A 102 7.77 -21.73 37.41
N ALA A 103 8.95 -22.15 36.96
CA ALA A 103 9.72 -21.37 36.01
C ALA A 103 9.10 -21.46 34.60
N LYS A 104 8.98 -20.29 33.97
CA LYS A 104 8.14 -20.03 32.80
C LYS A 104 8.63 -20.69 31.50
N ALA A 105 9.79 -21.38 31.50
CA ALA A 105 10.43 -21.76 30.23
C ALA A 105 9.90 -23.05 29.58
N ILE A 106 9.21 -23.88 30.35
CA ILE A 106 8.67 -25.16 29.88
C ILE A 106 7.16 -25.02 29.74
N SER A 107 6.64 -25.13 28.51
CA SER A 107 5.21 -24.99 28.20
C SER A 107 4.43 -26.23 28.65
N TYR A 108 5.01 -27.41 28.46
CA TYR A 108 4.35 -28.68 28.75
C TYR A 108 5.34 -29.80 29.09
N LEU A 109 4.94 -30.66 30.03
CA LEU A 109 5.67 -31.88 30.41
C LEU A 109 4.75 -33.08 30.34
N ASP A 110 5.26 -34.16 29.76
CA ASP A 110 4.54 -35.42 29.64
C ASP A 110 5.48 -36.60 29.87
N PHE A 111 4.93 -37.69 30.38
CA PHE A 111 5.63 -38.98 30.42
C PHE A 111 4.95 -39.95 29.47
N GLN A 112 5.73 -40.50 28.55
CA GLN A 112 5.26 -41.47 27.58
C GLN A 112 5.94 -42.80 27.83
N LYS A 113 5.15 -43.81 28.19
CA LYS A 113 5.59 -45.20 28.23
C LYS A 113 5.77 -45.70 26.79
N LEU A 114 6.97 -46.19 26.46
CA LEU A 114 7.29 -46.73 25.14
C LEU A 114 7.21 -48.26 25.12
N SER A 115 7.65 -48.90 26.21
CA SER A 115 7.56 -50.33 26.46
C SER A 115 7.47 -50.60 27.96
N ASP A 116 7.50 -51.87 28.38
CA ASP A 116 7.51 -52.22 29.81
C ASP A 116 8.81 -51.84 30.52
N THR A 117 9.91 -51.64 29.79
CA THR A 117 11.22 -51.29 30.36
C THR A 117 11.70 -49.91 29.95
N GLU A 118 10.97 -49.22 29.06
CA GLU A 118 11.39 -47.93 28.49
C GLU A 118 10.27 -46.90 28.50
N GLY A 119 10.62 -45.68 28.86
CA GLY A 119 9.78 -44.51 28.73
C GLY A 119 10.59 -43.29 28.34
N ARG A 120 9.89 -42.17 28.13
CA ARG A 120 10.52 -40.87 27.94
C ARG A 120 9.75 -39.78 28.64
N VAL A 121 10.48 -38.80 29.17
CA VAL A 121 9.91 -37.51 29.58
C VAL A 121 10.01 -36.57 28.40
N ALA A 122 8.88 -36.15 27.85
CA ALA A 122 8.82 -35.14 26.80
C ALA A 122 8.74 -33.75 27.44
N VAL A 123 9.75 -32.92 27.17
CA VAL A 123 9.88 -31.54 27.65
C VAL A 123 9.61 -30.60 26.48
N ASN A 124 8.48 -29.91 26.49
CA ASN A 124 8.21 -28.86 25.52
C ASN A 124 8.67 -27.53 26.09
N VAL A 125 9.63 -26.92 25.41
CA VAL A 125 10.22 -25.64 25.76
C VAL A 125 9.57 -24.56 24.91
N MET A 126 9.18 -23.46 25.55
CA MET A 126 8.67 -22.27 24.86
C MET A 126 9.69 -21.77 23.83
N SER A 127 9.22 -21.09 22.78
CA SER A 127 10.09 -20.62 21.70
C SER A 127 11.00 -19.47 22.12
N ALA A 128 12.02 -19.15 21.30
CA ALA A 128 12.92 -18.03 21.59
C ALA A 128 12.17 -16.68 21.65
N ALA A 129 11.08 -16.55 20.89
CA ALA A 129 10.16 -15.40 20.96
C ALA A 129 9.52 -15.23 22.34
N GLN A 130 9.10 -16.32 22.96
CA GLN A 130 8.41 -16.31 24.26
C GLN A 130 9.38 -16.18 25.44
N LEU A 131 10.64 -16.57 25.26
CA LEU A 131 11.66 -16.62 26.31
C LEU A 131 12.57 -15.39 26.35
N GLY A 132 12.73 -14.66 25.24
CA GLY A 132 13.73 -13.59 25.14
C GLY A 132 15.16 -14.10 25.34
N LYS A 133 16.13 -13.18 25.38
CA LYS A 133 17.55 -13.55 25.55
C LYS A 133 17.90 -13.77 27.02
N GLU A 134 17.63 -14.97 27.53
CA GLU A 134 17.87 -15.33 28.93
C GLU A 134 18.26 -16.82 29.08
N THR A 135 18.83 -17.17 30.24
CA THR A 135 19.09 -18.57 30.63
C THR A 135 18.20 -18.97 31.80
N PHE A 136 17.41 -20.03 31.62
CA PHE A 136 16.47 -20.55 32.60
C PHE A 136 16.98 -21.84 33.20
N THR A 137 16.81 -22.00 34.52
CA THR A 137 17.15 -23.25 35.22
C THR A 137 15.94 -23.84 35.91
N ASN A 138 15.65 -25.11 35.65
CA ASN A 138 14.53 -25.85 36.25
C ASN A 138 14.99 -27.20 36.79
N GLU A 139 14.17 -27.83 37.63
CA GLU A 139 14.35 -29.23 38.01
C GLU A 139 13.04 -29.99 37.75
N ILE A 140 13.11 -30.98 36.87
CA ILE A 140 12.02 -31.91 36.55
C ILE A 140 12.08 -33.06 37.56
N ILE A 141 10.94 -33.39 38.14
CA ILE A 141 10.79 -34.51 39.09
C ILE A 141 9.90 -35.57 38.43
N LEU A 142 10.47 -36.73 38.13
CA LEU A 142 9.74 -37.93 37.73
C LEU A 142 9.60 -38.84 38.94
N SER A 143 8.37 -39.01 39.41
CA SER A 143 8.05 -40.00 40.44
C SER A 143 7.51 -41.27 39.79
N ALA A 144 8.17 -42.39 40.02
CA ALA A 144 7.68 -43.73 39.73
C ALA A 144 7.37 -44.49 41.03
N CYS A 145 6.16 -45.04 41.14
CA CYS A 145 5.66 -45.63 42.39
C CYS A 145 4.87 -46.92 42.15
N LEU A 146 4.80 -47.76 43.19
CA LEU A 146 4.05 -49.02 43.20
C LEU A 146 2.57 -48.82 43.56
N ASP A 147 2.17 -47.63 43.99
CA ASP A 147 0.80 -47.25 44.29
C ASP A 147 0.43 -45.92 43.63
N GLU A 148 -0.89 -45.72 43.45
CA GLU A 148 -1.46 -44.57 42.75
C GLU A 148 -1.24 -43.24 43.49
N ALA A 149 -1.19 -43.25 44.83
CA ALA A 149 -0.91 -42.07 45.64
C ALA A 149 0.57 -41.67 45.62
N CYS A 150 1.42 -42.51 45.02
CA CYS A 150 2.86 -42.38 44.96
C CYS A 150 3.54 -42.33 46.34
N GLU A 151 3.03 -43.10 47.31
CA GLU A 151 3.63 -43.18 48.67
C GLU A 151 4.78 -44.20 48.73
N LYS A 152 4.76 -45.22 47.87
CA LYS A 152 5.80 -46.26 47.75
C LYS A 152 6.59 -46.10 46.46
N HIS A 153 7.65 -45.32 46.53
CA HIS A 153 8.60 -45.14 45.44
C HIS A 153 9.37 -46.43 45.13
N ILE A 154 9.64 -46.67 43.84
CA ILE A 154 10.63 -47.67 43.41
C ILE A 154 12.05 -47.13 43.59
N ASP A 155 13.07 -47.99 43.53
CA ASP A 155 14.46 -47.55 43.71
C ASP A 155 14.87 -46.56 42.59
N GLY A 156 15.58 -45.49 42.95
CA GLY A 156 15.88 -44.36 42.05
C GLY A 156 14.75 -43.33 41.85
N SER A 157 13.57 -43.52 42.47
CA SER A 157 12.46 -42.56 42.46
C SER A 157 12.36 -41.78 43.80
N PRO A 158 12.05 -40.46 43.80
CA PRO A 158 11.82 -39.62 42.64
C PRO A 158 13.14 -39.27 41.93
N LEU A 159 13.12 -39.37 40.60
CA LEU A 159 14.23 -38.99 39.75
C LEU A 159 14.20 -37.48 39.51
N LYS A 160 15.32 -36.80 39.79
CA LYS A 160 15.48 -35.36 39.60
C LYS A 160 16.39 -35.10 38.41
N ILE A 161 15.91 -34.30 37.46
CA ILE A 161 16.66 -33.94 36.26
C ILE A 161 16.76 -32.42 36.19
N ALA A 162 17.98 -31.89 36.31
CA ALA A 162 18.24 -30.46 36.16
C ALA A 162 18.14 -30.06 34.69
N THR A 163 17.46 -28.96 34.37
CA THR A 163 17.41 -28.41 33.02
C THR A 163 18.00 -27.01 32.99
N LYS A 164 18.86 -26.75 32.00
CA LYS A 164 19.37 -25.42 31.68
C LYS A 164 18.93 -25.07 30.26
N ILE A 165 18.03 -24.12 30.14
CA ILE A 165 17.49 -23.68 28.85
C ILE A 165 18.16 -22.36 28.51
N ILE A 166 18.91 -22.30 27.42
CA ILE A 166 19.57 -21.09 26.93
C ILE A 166 18.75 -20.60 25.75
N SER A 167 18.08 -19.46 25.90
CA SER A 167 17.45 -18.79 24.77
C SER A 167 18.34 -17.63 24.32
N HIS A 168 18.62 -17.59 23.02
CA HIS A 168 19.39 -16.49 22.43
C HIS A 168 18.52 -15.27 22.08
N GLY A 169 17.20 -15.36 22.28
CA GLY A 169 16.21 -14.46 21.68
C GLY A 169 16.15 -14.63 20.15
N LEU A 170 15.21 -13.96 19.51
CA LEU A 170 15.20 -13.84 18.05
C LEU A 170 16.09 -12.66 17.64
N ALA A 171 16.85 -12.85 16.55
CA ALA A 171 17.53 -11.75 15.87
C ALA A 171 16.48 -11.03 15.01
N GLY A 172 16.29 -9.74 15.25
CA GLY A 172 15.32 -8.95 14.51
C GLY A 172 15.32 -7.51 15.00
N SER A 173 15.39 -6.57 14.08
CA SER A 173 15.26 -5.15 14.39
C SER A 173 14.15 -4.51 13.59
N VAL A 174 13.58 -3.46 14.16
CA VAL A 174 12.61 -2.59 13.52
C VAL A 174 13.19 -1.19 13.43
N SER A 175 12.92 -0.50 12.33
CA SER A 175 13.24 0.91 12.18
C SER A 175 12.18 1.61 11.34
N MET A 176 12.19 2.94 11.40
CA MET A 176 11.29 3.77 10.60
C MET A 176 12.10 4.97 10.13
N PRO A 177 12.38 5.09 8.81
CA PRO A 177 13.19 6.18 8.28
C PRO A 177 12.59 7.57 8.59
N ASN A 178 11.26 7.66 8.54
CA ASN A 178 10.51 8.89 8.79
C ASN A 178 9.60 8.71 10.00
N THR A 179 9.99 9.25 11.14
CA THR A 179 9.16 9.22 12.36
C THR A 179 8.37 10.50 12.56
N THR A 180 8.56 11.52 11.72
CA THR A 180 7.83 12.79 11.80
C THR A 180 6.96 12.97 10.57
N PHE A 181 5.66 13.14 10.78
CA PHE A 181 4.67 13.40 9.75
C PHE A 181 4.24 14.86 9.83
N LEU A 182 4.38 15.57 8.71
CA LEU A 182 4.03 16.97 8.59
C LEU A 182 2.82 17.10 7.66
N ALA A 183 1.82 17.83 8.11
CA ALA A 183 0.79 18.36 7.23
C ALA A 183 0.46 19.79 7.62
N SER A 184 -0.01 20.55 6.64
CA SER A 184 -0.65 21.84 6.84
C SER A 184 -2.11 21.74 6.40
N GLY A 185 -2.97 22.49 7.08
CA GLY A 185 -4.39 22.57 6.79
C GLY A 185 -4.84 24.01 6.84
N ASN A 186 -5.78 24.38 5.98
CA ASN A 186 -6.30 25.73 5.95
C ASN A 186 -7.67 25.79 6.63
N TYR A 187 -7.87 26.73 7.55
CA TYR A 187 -9.11 26.89 8.30
C TYR A 187 -10.32 27.23 7.42
N LEU A 188 -10.09 27.81 6.25
CA LEU A 188 -11.16 28.02 5.26
C LEU A 188 -11.42 26.76 4.41
N GLU A 189 -10.50 25.79 4.42
CA GLU A 189 -10.65 24.47 3.81
C GLU A 189 -11.18 23.47 4.85
N SER A 190 -12.32 23.80 5.46
CA SER A 190 -12.91 23.10 6.61
C SER A 190 -13.02 21.58 6.45
N PHE A 191 -13.05 21.09 5.20
CA PHE A 191 -13.21 19.68 4.84
C PHE A 191 -11.95 18.99 4.30
N SER A 192 -10.79 19.67 4.22
CA SER A 192 -9.54 19.03 3.80
C SER A 192 -9.11 18.00 4.83
N ARG A 193 -8.77 16.79 4.37
CA ARG A 193 -8.16 15.74 5.18
C ARG A 193 -6.83 15.37 4.55
N PRO A 194 -5.75 16.10 4.88
CA PRO A 194 -4.42 15.67 4.52
C PRO A 194 -4.20 14.23 4.98
N SER A 195 -3.38 13.48 4.26
CA SER A 195 -2.91 12.18 4.73
C SER A 195 -1.41 12.02 4.49
N ALA A 196 -0.81 11.21 5.33
CA ALA A 196 0.60 10.86 5.26
C ALA A 196 0.77 9.36 5.53
N ILE A 197 1.79 8.77 4.92
CA ILE A 197 2.13 7.36 5.10
C ILE A 197 3.59 7.27 5.50
N GLY A 198 3.97 6.31 6.35
CA GLY A 198 5.37 6.04 6.67
C GLY A 198 5.64 4.55 6.78
N LYS A 199 6.71 4.09 6.12
CA LYS A 199 7.09 2.68 6.07
C LYS A 199 7.78 2.22 7.34
N ILE A 200 7.41 1.03 7.79
CA ILE A 200 8.07 0.33 8.88
C ILE A 200 9.01 -0.71 8.25
N GLU A 201 10.29 -0.64 8.61
CA GLU A 201 11.32 -1.53 8.05
C GLU A 201 11.74 -2.57 9.08
N PHE A 202 11.84 -3.82 8.63
CA PHE A 202 12.28 -4.96 9.43
C PHE A 202 13.56 -5.55 8.85
N THR A 203 14.51 -5.88 9.73
CA THR A 203 15.74 -6.57 9.36
C THR A 203 15.85 -7.88 10.13
N ASP A 204 16.23 -8.94 9.42
CA ASP A 204 16.40 -10.32 9.95
C ASP A 204 15.13 -10.97 10.53
N VAL A 205 13.96 -10.36 10.33
CA VAL A 205 12.66 -10.87 10.77
C VAL A 205 11.59 -10.58 9.72
N SER A 206 10.67 -11.52 9.51
CA SER A 206 9.50 -11.29 8.66
C SER A 206 8.45 -10.49 9.43
N TRP A 207 7.88 -9.45 8.81
CA TRP A 207 6.84 -8.63 9.45
C TRP A 207 5.59 -9.43 9.82
N ASP A 208 5.26 -10.50 9.09
CA ASP A 208 4.15 -11.43 9.41
C ASP A 208 4.32 -12.14 10.77
N SER A 209 5.55 -12.18 11.28
CA SER A 209 5.89 -12.81 12.57
C SER A 209 6.01 -11.81 13.73
N VAL A 210 5.70 -10.53 13.47
CA VAL A 210 5.83 -9.45 14.45
C VAL A 210 4.46 -8.90 14.82
N HIS A 211 4.22 -8.77 16.12
CA HIS A 211 3.06 -8.06 16.62
C HIS A 211 3.34 -6.55 16.64
N LEU A 212 2.50 -5.78 15.96
CA LEU A 212 2.54 -4.32 15.97
C LEU A 212 1.40 -3.76 16.81
N SER A 213 1.74 -2.84 17.72
CA SER A 213 0.79 -2.11 18.55
C SER A 213 1.10 -0.62 18.49
N LEU A 214 0.15 0.16 17.98
CA LEU A 214 0.22 1.61 17.98
C LEU A 214 -0.56 2.15 19.18
N LYS A 215 0.09 2.97 20.01
CA LYS A 215 -0.53 3.64 21.16
C LYS A 215 -0.36 5.14 21.03
N GLU A 216 -1.47 5.86 21.17
CA GLU A 216 -1.48 7.31 21.27
C GLU A 216 -1.04 7.75 22.67
N SER A 217 -0.12 8.71 22.75
CA SER A 217 0.40 9.20 24.04
C SER A 217 -0.53 10.24 24.70
N GLU A 218 -1.22 11.05 23.92
CA GLU A 218 -2.20 12.05 24.36
C GLU A 218 -3.36 12.11 23.36
N TYR A 219 -4.60 11.94 23.82
CA TYR A 219 -5.78 11.91 22.96
C TYR A 219 -6.06 13.30 22.37
N TYR A 220 -5.74 13.48 21.08
CA TYR A 220 -6.07 14.69 20.34
C TYR A 220 -6.76 14.34 19.03
N SER A 221 -8.00 14.81 18.86
CA SER A 221 -8.83 14.44 17.71
C SER A 221 -8.44 15.14 16.39
N SER A 222 -7.21 15.65 16.23
CA SER A 222 -6.77 16.33 15.00
C SER A 222 -6.09 15.41 14.00
N SER A 223 -5.88 14.13 14.34
CA SER A 223 -5.43 13.10 13.40
C SER A 223 -5.96 11.73 13.83
N TYR A 224 -6.04 10.83 12.87
CA TYR A 224 -6.36 9.42 13.04
C TYR A 224 -5.19 8.62 12.46
N VAL A 225 -4.51 7.85 13.32
CA VAL A 225 -3.34 7.07 12.93
C VAL A 225 -3.64 5.59 13.09
N TRP A 226 -3.36 4.81 12.06
CA TRP A 226 -3.58 3.36 12.08
C TRP A 226 -2.49 2.62 11.32
N LEU A 227 -2.35 1.33 11.64
CA LEU A 227 -1.48 0.43 10.90
C LEU A 227 -2.22 -0.08 9.66
N GLY A 228 -1.58 0.00 8.51
CA GLY A 228 -2.05 -0.62 7.28
C GLY A 228 -0.95 -1.47 6.64
N ASP A 229 -1.31 -2.22 5.61
CA ASP A 229 -0.39 -3.10 4.89
C ASP A 229 -0.27 -2.67 3.44
N THR A 230 0.96 -2.71 2.92
CA THR A 230 1.26 -2.55 1.51
C THR A 230 1.99 -3.80 1.00
N SER A 231 2.09 -3.98 -0.32
CA SER A 231 2.92 -5.05 -0.89
C SER A 231 4.40 -4.97 -0.47
N GLU A 232 4.86 -3.81 0.01
CA GLU A 232 6.24 -3.60 0.45
C GLU A 232 6.44 -3.81 1.97
N GLY A 233 5.37 -4.15 2.69
CA GLY A 233 5.36 -4.31 4.14
C GLY A 233 4.36 -3.39 4.85
N PRO A 234 4.32 -3.44 6.18
CA PRO A 234 3.39 -2.65 6.97
C PRO A 234 3.80 -1.18 7.02
N VAL A 235 2.79 -0.31 7.12
CA VAL A 235 2.93 1.14 7.13
C VAL A 235 2.12 1.75 8.26
N VAL A 236 2.53 2.93 8.70
CA VAL A 236 1.71 3.83 9.51
C VAL A 236 0.99 4.78 8.58
N ASN A 237 -0.34 4.76 8.60
CA ASN A 237 -1.17 5.74 7.91
C ASN A 237 -1.61 6.81 8.91
N VAL A 238 -1.52 8.06 8.50
CA VAL A 238 -1.96 9.23 9.25
C VAL A 238 -2.99 9.96 8.41
N ASP A 239 -4.23 10.01 8.85
CA ASP A 239 -5.22 10.95 8.32
C ASP A 239 -5.29 12.14 9.26
N PHE A 240 -5.09 13.33 8.73
CA PHE A 240 -5.32 14.55 9.47
C PHE A 240 -6.83 14.83 9.52
N GLY A 241 -7.32 15.18 10.70
CA GLY A 241 -8.72 15.46 10.93
C GLY A 241 -9.16 16.74 10.22
N TYR A 242 -10.48 16.92 10.11
CA TYR A 242 -11.06 18.15 9.59
C TYR A 242 -10.54 19.37 10.34
N VAL A 243 -10.31 20.45 9.59
CA VAL A 243 -9.88 21.73 10.15
C VAL A 243 -11.03 22.41 10.90
N ASP A 244 -12.28 22.11 10.53
CA ASP A 244 -13.47 22.67 11.18
C ASP A 244 -13.47 22.41 12.70
N GLY A 245 -13.65 23.48 13.47
CA GLY A 245 -13.66 23.44 14.93
C GLY A 245 -12.29 23.22 15.59
N LYS A 246 -11.18 23.28 14.84
CA LYS A 246 -9.82 23.25 15.41
C LYS A 246 -9.25 24.64 15.60
N GLU A 247 -8.43 24.83 16.64
CA GLU A 247 -7.76 26.10 16.85
C GLU A 247 -6.67 26.31 15.79
N LEU A 248 -6.48 27.56 15.36
CA LEU A 248 -5.33 27.93 14.52
C LEU A 248 -4.02 27.64 15.26
N GLY A 249 -2.99 27.23 14.52
CA GLY A 249 -1.65 27.02 15.02
C GLY A 249 -1.15 25.59 14.83
N ARG A 250 0.01 25.33 15.43
CA ARG A 250 0.72 24.05 15.33
C ARG A 250 0.22 23.06 16.37
N HIS A 251 -0.36 21.96 15.93
CA HIS A 251 -0.80 20.84 16.75
C HIS A 251 0.21 19.71 16.64
N VAL A 252 0.68 19.19 17.77
CA VAL A 252 1.64 18.09 17.79
C VAL A 252 1.03 16.94 18.56
N GLN A 253 1.01 15.77 17.95
CA GLN A 253 0.59 14.52 18.57
C GLN A 253 1.73 13.52 18.50
N LYS A 254 1.85 12.70 19.53
CA LYS A 254 2.88 11.66 19.60
C LYS A 254 2.25 10.29 19.73
N TYR A 255 2.78 9.35 18.96
CA TYR A 255 2.39 7.96 18.99
C TYR A 255 3.62 7.11 19.30
N THR A 256 3.41 6.05 20.07
CA THR A 256 4.42 5.03 20.33
C THR A 256 4.02 3.77 19.57
N LEU A 257 4.85 3.37 18.61
CA LEU A 257 4.70 2.12 17.87
C LEU A 257 5.60 1.05 18.51
N SER A 258 4.98 0.05 19.12
CA SER A 258 5.66 -1.12 19.64
C SER A 258 5.65 -2.23 18.61
N ALA A 259 6.83 -2.71 18.22
CA ALA A 259 7.02 -3.97 17.52
C ALA A 259 7.56 -5.03 18.48
N CYS A 260 6.89 -6.17 18.57
CA CYS A 260 7.15 -7.20 19.56
C CYS A 260 7.01 -8.60 18.97
N PHE A 261 7.71 -9.58 19.56
CA PHE A 261 7.57 -10.98 19.17
C PHE A 261 6.32 -11.66 19.77
N ASP A 262 5.72 -11.04 20.79
CA ASP A 262 4.53 -11.54 21.48
C ASP A 262 3.40 -10.49 21.54
N TYR A 263 2.17 -10.98 21.67
CA TYR A 263 0.97 -10.13 21.72
C TYR A 263 0.92 -9.19 22.92
N ASP A 264 1.45 -9.62 24.07
CA ASP A 264 1.49 -8.80 25.28
C ASP A 264 2.63 -7.75 25.23
N CYS A 265 3.43 -7.75 24.16
CA CYS A 265 4.60 -6.90 24.00
C CYS A 265 5.59 -6.98 25.16
N THR A 266 5.79 -8.19 25.68
CA THR A 266 6.80 -8.45 26.70
C THR A 266 8.21 -8.39 26.10
N TRP A 267 8.35 -8.78 24.83
CA TRP A 267 9.61 -8.92 24.12
C TRP A 267 9.64 -8.03 22.88
N HIS A 268 10.22 -6.85 23.06
CA HIS A 268 10.41 -5.87 22.00
C HIS A 268 11.49 -6.33 20.99
N LEU A 269 11.27 -6.02 19.72
CA LEU A 269 12.33 -6.06 18.71
C LEU A 269 13.39 -5.00 19.04
N GLU A 270 14.62 -5.21 18.57
CA GLU A 270 15.63 -4.16 18.65
C GLU A 270 15.17 -2.93 17.86
N GLY A 271 15.26 -1.73 18.46
CA GLY A 271 14.72 -0.48 17.88
C GLY A 271 13.27 -0.15 18.27
N SER A 272 12.55 -1.07 18.93
CA SER A 272 11.21 -0.84 19.49
C SER A 272 11.28 -0.41 20.97
N PRO A 273 10.41 0.51 21.45
CA PRO A 273 9.36 1.19 20.69
C PRO A 273 9.90 2.34 19.83
N LEU A 274 9.21 2.61 18.72
CA LEU A 274 9.45 3.74 17.83
C LEU A 274 8.55 4.92 18.26
N GLU A 275 9.13 6.11 18.35
CA GLU A 275 8.40 7.35 18.66
C GLU A 275 8.05 8.08 17.38
N ILE A 276 6.76 8.28 17.14
CA ILE A 276 6.21 8.95 15.96
C ILE A 276 5.65 10.30 16.38
N GLU A 277 5.99 11.36 15.67
CA GLU A 277 5.46 12.70 15.86
C GLU A 277 4.60 13.10 14.65
N VAL A 278 3.33 13.42 14.88
CA VAL A 278 2.41 13.95 13.88
C VAL A 278 2.21 15.43 14.16
N ILE A 279 2.62 16.27 13.23
CA ILE A 279 2.52 17.72 13.33
C ILE A 279 1.50 18.19 12.30
N TYR A 280 0.42 18.79 12.78
CA TYR A 280 -0.60 19.42 11.94
C TYR A 280 -0.61 20.92 12.16
N GLU A 281 -0.17 21.69 11.17
CA GLU A 281 -0.20 23.14 11.23
C GLU A 281 -1.46 23.68 10.57
N ILE A 282 -2.38 24.18 11.39
CA ILE A 282 -3.64 24.76 10.93
C ILE A 282 -3.46 26.27 10.79
N THR A 283 -3.45 26.76 9.57
CA THR A 283 -3.36 28.18 9.27
C THR A 283 -4.72 28.70 8.84
N MET A 284 -5.02 29.96 9.09
CA MET A 284 -5.97 30.66 8.22
C MET A 284 -5.17 30.97 6.95
N PHE A 285 -5.78 30.87 5.75
CA PHE A 285 -5.17 31.32 4.47
C PHE A 285 -4.14 32.40 4.77
N PRO A 286 -2.84 32.21 4.44
CA PRO A 286 -1.94 33.31 4.64
C PRO A 286 -2.53 34.47 3.84
N ASP A 287 -2.59 35.65 4.45
CA ASP A 287 -2.95 36.89 3.74
C ASP A 287 -2.02 37.10 2.51
N SER A 288 -0.95 36.30 2.37
CA SER A 288 -0.12 36.12 1.17
C SER A 288 0.29 34.64 0.98
N ILE A 289 -0.28 33.96 -0.02
CA ILE A 289 0.36 32.76 -0.57
C ILE A 289 1.68 33.19 -1.21
N GLU A 290 2.76 32.46 -0.94
CA GLU A 290 4.04 32.71 -1.61
C GLU A 290 3.86 32.46 -3.11
N GLU A 291 4.21 33.48 -3.89
CA GLU A 291 4.04 33.43 -5.34
C GLU A 291 5.13 32.56 -5.96
N VAL A 292 4.81 31.90 -7.07
CA VAL A 292 5.80 31.22 -7.90
C VAL A 292 6.78 32.25 -8.49
N GLU A 293 7.93 32.36 -7.85
CA GLU A 293 9.11 33.09 -8.35
C GLU A 293 9.85 32.20 -9.36
N ALA A 294 9.75 32.52 -10.65
CA ALA A 294 10.44 31.79 -11.72
C ALA A 294 11.77 32.46 -12.05
N ASP A 295 12.84 31.66 -12.20
CA ASP A 295 14.14 32.15 -12.67
C ASP A 295 14.05 32.75 -14.07
N THR A 296 13.24 32.13 -14.92
CA THR A 296 12.90 32.65 -16.25
C THR A 296 11.41 32.54 -16.53
N ARG A 297 10.84 33.58 -17.15
CA ARG A 297 9.49 33.60 -17.71
C ARG A 297 9.56 34.11 -19.15
N ILE A 298 9.14 33.27 -20.10
CA ILE A 298 9.08 33.60 -21.53
C ILE A 298 7.62 33.67 -21.92
N GLU A 299 7.16 34.83 -22.40
CA GLU A 299 5.84 34.97 -23.01
C GLU A 299 5.89 34.65 -24.50
N ASN A 300 4.88 33.94 -24.98
CA ASN A 300 4.72 33.60 -26.38
C ASN A 300 3.40 34.13 -26.94
N ASP A 301 3.38 34.45 -28.23
CA ASP A 301 2.22 34.98 -28.95
C ASP A 301 1.37 33.85 -29.59
N TYR A 302 1.23 32.73 -28.87
CA TYR A 302 0.43 31.57 -29.29
C TYR A 302 -0.26 30.93 -28.08
N ASN A 303 -1.35 30.17 -28.31
CA ASN A 303 -2.00 29.37 -27.27
C ASN A 303 -1.37 27.97 -27.12
N ILE A 304 -1.63 27.35 -25.98
CA ILE A 304 -1.33 25.94 -25.75
C ILE A 304 -2.63 25.15 -25.85
N VAL A 305 -2.61 24.09 -26.67
CA VAL A 305 -3.66 23.07 -26.73
C VAL A 305 -3.26 21.88 -25.87
N ASP A 306 -2.02 21.42 -26.02
CA ASP A 306 -1.46 20.29 -25.28
C ASP A 306 0.07 20.39 -25.25
N ALA A 307 0.71 19.78 -24.26
CA ALA A 307 2.16 19.76 -24.16
C ALA A 307 2.68 18.47 -23.52
N GLU A 308 3.84 18.01 -23.98
CA GLU A 308 4.52 16.83 -23.45
C GLU A 308 6.03 17.06 -23.41
N TYR A 309 6.70 16.46 -22.44
CA TYR A 309 8.17 16.52 -22.32
C TYR A 309 8.82 15.37 -23.11
N SER A 310 10.01 15.58 -23.65
CA SER A 310 10.80 14.55 -24.34
C SER A 310 12.07 14.24 -23.58
N ASP A 311 12.08 13.10 -22.87
CA ASP A 311 13.22 12.66 -22.04
C ASP A 311 14.52 12.56 -22.84
N LYS A 312 14.43 12.12 -24.09
CA LYS A 312 15.59 11.90 -24.96
C LYS A 312 16.31 13.19 -25.34
N LEU A 313 15.53 14.25 -25.55
CA LEU A 313 16.01 15.48 -26.17
C LEU A 313 16.08 16.64 -25.18
N ASP A 314 15.56 16.46 -23.95
CA ASP A 314 15.44 17.52 -22.94
C ASP A 314 14.71 18.75 -23.48
N VAL A 315 13.58 18.49 -24.17
CA VAL A 315 12.73 19.52 -24.77
C VAL A 315 11.28 19.35 -24.37
N VAL A 316 10.52 20.44 -24.38
CA VAL A 316 9.05 20.39 -24.29
C VAL A 316 8.45 20.61 -25.66
N VAL A 317 7.53 19.72 -26.07
CA VAL A 317 6.76 19.84 -27.30
C VAL A 317 5.37 20.39 -26.99
N ILE A 318 4.96 21.42 -27.72
CA ILE A 318 3.74 22.18 -27.44
C ILE A 318 2.90 22.24 -28.72
N ALA A 319 1.71 21.67 -28.68
CA ALA A 319 0.73 21.81 -29.75
C ALA A 319 -0.06 23.12 -29.57
N SER A 320 -0.23 23.86 -30.66
CA SER A 320 -0.90 25.15 -30.68
C SER A 320 -1.84 25.25 -31.88
N SER A 321 -3.01 25.85 -31.67
CA SER A 321 -4.02 26.09 -32.72
C SER A 321 -4.11 27.55 -33.15
N GLU A 322 -3.54 28.47 -32.37
CA GLU A 322 -3.61 29.91 -32.61
C GLU A 322 -2.26 30.59 -32.32
N PRO A 323 -1.79 31.52 -33.16
CA PRO A 323 -2.47 32.06 -34.34
C PRO A 323 -2.45 31.11 -35.55
N ASP A 324 -1.53 30.15 -35.54
CA ASP A 324 -1.43 29.12 -36.57
C ASP A 324 -1.37 27.73 -35.92
N ASN A 325 -1.93 26.73 -36.60
CA ASN A 325 -1.72 25.34 -36.25
C ASN A 325 -0.22 24.99 -36.33
N ALA A 326 0.40 24.68 -35.20
CA ALA A 326 1.82 24.39 -35.13
C ALA A 326 2.19 23.47 -33.95
N LEU A 327 3.31 22.78 -34.11
CA LEU A 327 4.03 22.12 -33.04
C LEU A 327 5.27 22.98 -32.73
N TYR A 328 5.33 23.54 -31.54
CA TYR A 328 6.51 24.23 -31.03
C TYR A 328 7.37 23.25 -30.24
N VAL A 329 8.68 23.33 -30.40
CA VAL A 329 9.67 22.53 -29.67
C VAL A 329 10.56 23.49 -28.92
N TYR A 330 10.44 23.51 -27.59
CA TYR A 330 11.17 24.37 -26.69
C TYR A 330 12.34 23.61 -26.06
N ASP A 331 13.56 24.03 -26.38
CA ASP A 331 14.80 23.45 -25.87
C ASP A 331 15.13 24.04 -24.49
N LEU A 332 15.26 23.18 -23.48
CA LEU A 332 15.49 23.61 -22.10
C LEU A 332 16.93 24.09 -21.87
N ALA A 333 17.90 23.56 -22.63
CA ALA A 333 19.31 23.86 -22.46
C ALA A 333 19.68 25.25 -22.99
N ASP A 334 19.20 25.61 -24.18
CA ASP A 334 19.49 26.92 -24.79
C ASP A 334 18.35 27.93 -24.70
N LYS A 335 17.19 27.51 -24.18
CA LYS A 335 15.97 28.32 -24.00
C LYS A 335 15.45 28.88 -25.32
N THR A 336 15.63 28.15 -26.43
CA THR A 336 15.13 28.53 -27.75
C THR A 336 13.94 27.68 -28.17
N GLU A 337 13.22 28.17 -29.18
CA GLU A 337 12.02 27.52 -29.69
C GLU A 337 12.11 27.31 -31.20
N HIS A 338 11.60 26.17 -31.65
CA HIS A 338 11.44 25.82 -33.05
C HIS A 338 9.99 25.50 -33.41
N LYS A 339 9.47 26.17 -34.44
CA LYS A 339 8.11 25.98 -34.96
C LYS A 339 8.08 24.98 -36.12
N ILE A 340 7.26 23.96 -36.02
CA ILE A 340 6.93 23.00 -37.08
C ILE A 340 5.46 23.23 -37.49
N PRO A 341 5.18 23.70 -38.72
CA PRO A 341 3.81 23.95 -39.15
C PRO A 341 2.96 22.67 -39.20
N LEU A 342 1.71 22.75 -38.74
CA LEU A 342 0.72 21.69 -38.84
C LEU A 342 -0.36 22.09 -39.85
N ASN A 343 -0.82 21.12 -40.64
CA ASN A 343 -1.84 21.37 -41.68
C ASN A 343 -3.28 21.29 -41.14
N VAL A 344 -3.45 20.73 -39.95
CA VAL A 344 -4.75 20.48 -39.32
C VAL A 344 -4.67 20.96 -37.87
N THR A 345 -5.80 21.41 -37.33
CA THR A 345 -5.89 21.89 -35.94
C THR A 345 -5.51 20.75 -34.99
N PRO A 346 -4.54 20.94 -34.09
CA PRO A 346 -4.18 19.92 -33.13
C PRO A 346 -5.23 19.79 -32.03
N THR A 347 -5.37 18.58 -31.50
CA THR A 347 -6.23 18.27 -30.34
C THR A 347 -5.46 17.70 -29.16
N SER A 348 -4.33 17.02 -29.41
CA SER A 348 -3.47 16.42 -28.40
C SER A 348 -2.05 16.21 -28.95
N VAL A 349 -1.08 15.97 -28.07
CA VAL A 349 0.30 15.63 -28.40
C VAL A 349 0.81 14.50 -27.51
N SER A 350 1.63 13.61 -28.05
CA SER A 350 2.36 12.60 -27.27
C SER A 350 3.77 12.40 -27.81
N VAL A 351 4.72 12.27 -26.90
CA VAL A 351 6.08 11.83 -27.20
C VAL A 351 6.22 10.35 -26.90
N ALA A 352 6.89 9.59 -27.77
CA ALA A 352 7.19 8.18 -27.55
C ALA A 352 8.34 7.97 -26.53
N ASN A 353 8.20 8.53 -25.32
CA ASN A 353 9.22 8.58 -24.26
C ASN A 353 9.64 7.21 -23.76
N ALA A 354 8.68 6.31 -23.52
CA ALA A 354 8.97 4.98 -22.98
C ALA A 354 9.86 4.12 -23.90
N GLY A 355 10.03 4.51 -25.17
CA GLY A 355 10.98 3.90 -26.12
C GLY A 355 12.34 4.61 -26.23
N ASN A 356 12.59 5.68 -25.46
CA ASN A 356 13.71 6.60 -25.64
C ASN A 356 13.82 7.09 -27.10
N SER A 357 12.69 7.59 -27.61
CA SER A 357 12.52 7.98 -29.01
C SER A 357 12.42 9.51 -29.17
N ASN A 358 12.74 9.99 -30.37
CA ASN A 358 12.62 11.40 -30.79
C ASN A 358 11.33 11.63 -31.60
N LYS A 359 10.30 10.83 -31.34
CA LYS A 359 9.08 10.78 -32.17
C LYS A 359 7.93 11.39 -31.41
N VAL A 360 7.15 12.19 -32.13
CA VAL A 360 6.00 12.92 -31.61
C VAL A 360 4.79 12.61 -32.47
N ALA A 361 3.67 12.27 -31.85
CA ALA A 361 2.37 12.19 -32.49
C ALA A 361 1.56 13.43 -32.11
N VAL A 362 0.94 14.08 -33.09
CA VAL A 362 -0.01 15.17 -32.86
C VAL A 362 -1.38 14.73 -33.37
N GLY A 363 -2.36 14.70 -32.47
CA GLY A 363 -3.73 14.30 -32.75
C GLY A 363 -4.50 15.43 -33.45
N HIS A 364 -5.43 15.04 -34.33
CA HIS A 364 -6.32 15.93 -35.05
C HIS A 364 -7.70 15.30 -35.24
N ASP A 365 -8.66 16.07 -35.74
CA ASP A 365 -9.88 15.51 -36.37
C ASP A 365 -9.46 14.58 -37.53
N ALA A 366 -9.81 13.28 -37.44
CA ALA A 366 -9.53 12.21 -38.40
C ALA A 366 -8.07 11.98 -38.85
N TYR A 367 -7.07 12.63 -38.23
CA TYR A 367 -5.67 12.51 -38.64
C TYR A 367 -4.69 12.49 -37.45
N VAL A 368 -3.47 12.03 -37.71
CA VAL A 368 -2.33 12.19 -36.82
C VAL A 368 -1.14 12.72 -37.62
N THR A 369 -0.52 13.82 -37.18
CA THR A 369 0.79 14.22 -37.71
C THR A 369 1.88 13.50 -36.92
N TRP A 370 2.62 12.62 -37.59
CA TRP A 370 3.77 11.92 -37.03
C TRP A 370 5.06 12.68 -37.34
N VAL A 371 5.74 13.16 -36.31
CA VAL A 371 6.95 13.98 -36.40
C VAL A 371 8.15 13.19 -35.87
N GLU A 372 9.27 13.27 -36.60
CA GLU A 372 10.58 12.81 -36.14
C GLU A 372 11.47 14.02 -35.93
N LEU A 373 11.77 14.29 -34.66
CA LEU A 373 12.61 15.40 -34.23
C LEU A 373 14.07 15.09 -34.50
N LYS A 374 14.78 16.00 -35.17
CA LYS A 374 16.20 15.81 -35.43
C LYS A 374 17.03 16.47 -34.33
N GLU A 375 17.61 15.67 -33.46
CA GLU A 375 18.42 16.05 -32.29
C GLU A 375 19.40 17.20 -32.59
N ASP A 376 20.28 17.04 -33.59
CA ASP A 376 21.27 18.08 -33.93
C ASP A 376 20.73 19.29 -34.71
N ALA A 377 19.46 19.26 -35.13
CA ALA A 377 18.88 20.28 -35.99
C ALA A 377 17.34 20.22 -35.97
N LEU A 378 16.71 20.66 -34.88
CA LEU A 378 15.26 20.62 -34.69
C LEU A 378 14.48 21.29 -35.84
N SER A 379 15.05 22.32 -36.48
CA SER A 379 14.46 22.97 -37.66
C SER A 379 14.42 22.09 -38.92
N GLN A 380 15.09 20.94 -38.92
CA GLN A 380 15.12 19.95 -40.01
C GLN A 380 14.33 18.68 -39.68
N SER A 381 13.52 18.72 -38.62
CA SER A 381 12.61 17.64 -38.25
C SER A 381 11.66 17.32 -39.41
N SER A 382 11.30 16.05 -39.53
CA SER A 382 10.44 15.58 -40.62
C SER A 382 9.05 15.22 -40.09
N SER A 383 8.02 15.40 -40.90
CA SER A 383 6.65 15.01 -40.55
C SER A 383 5.98 14.24 -41.68
N LYS A 384 5.03 13.37 -41.31
CA LYS A 384 4.09 12.73 -42.23
C LYS A 384 2.71 12.67 -41.61
N MET A 385 1.68 12.76 -42.46
CA MET A 385 0.29 12.64 -42.03
C MET A 385 -0.15 11.17 -42.09
N LEU A 386 -0.75 10.69 -41.01
CA LEU A 386 -1.42 9.41 -40.89
C LEU A 386 -2.93 9.65 -40.86
N THR A 387 -3.71 8.74 -41.44
CA THR A 387 -5.18 8.82 -41.40
C THR A 387 -5.69 8.03 -40.21
N ALA A 388 -6.62 8.60 -39.46
CA ALA A 388 -7.36 7.90 -38.43
C ALA A 388 -8.77 7.57 -38.92
N THR A 389 -9.39 6.55 -38.34
CA THR A 389 -10.80 6.20 -38.62
C THR A 389 -11.77 6.88 -37.65
N THR A 390 -11.26 7.78 -36.80
CA THR A 390 -12.00 8.53 -35.78
C THR A 390 -11.35 9.88 -35.54
N ASP A 391 -12.07 10.79 -34.89
CA ASP A 391 -11.57 12.08 -34.45
C ASP A 391 -10.79 11.87 -33.16
N ILE A 392 -9.58 12.41 -33.06
CA ILE A 392 -8.70 12.11 -31.93
C ILE A 392 -8.99 13.03 -30.75
N PHE A 393 -9.43 12.44 -29.65
CA PHE A 393 -9.59 13.09 -28.34
C PHE A 393 -8.25 13.23 -27.63
N ASP A 394 -7.57 12.10 -27.47
CA ASP A 394 -6.28 11.97 -26.79
C ASP A 394 -5.48 10.85 -27.45
N LEU A 395 -4.16 10.85 -27.29
CA LEU A 395 -3.32 9.80 -27.86
C LEU A 395 -2.06 9.51 -27.03
N THR A 396 -1.50 8.33 -27.26
CA THR A 396 -0.13 8.00 -26.83
C THR A 396 0.60 7.26 -27.95
N ALA A 397 1.93 7.26 -27.93
CA ALA A 397 2.72 6.64 -29.00
C ALA A 397 3.84 5.71 -28.51
N THR A 398 4.11 4.67 -29.31
CA THR A 398 5.36 3.89 -29.31
C THR A 398 6.18 4.26 -30.56
N GLU A 399 7.35 3.66 -30.77
CA GLU A 399 8.15 3.95 -31.98
C GLU A 399 7.45 3.57 -33.29
N ASP A 400 6.56 2.59 -33.24
CA ASP A 400 5.96 1.91 -34.38
C ASP A 400 4.45 2.12 -34.52
N ALA A 401 3.79 2.62 -33.48
CA ALA A 401 2.34 2.78 -33.46
C ALA A 401 1.87 4.00 -32.67
N VAL A 402 0.71 4.52 -33.08
CA VAL A 402 -0.06 5.52 -32.34
C VAL A 402 -1.31 4.85 -31.79
N TYR A 403 -1.60 5.06 -30.51
CA TYR A 403 -2.78 4.58 -29.81
C TYR A 403 -3.66 5.79 -29.54
N ALA A 404 -4.70 5.96 -30.34
CA ALA A 404 -5.53 7.15 -30.35
C ALA A 404 -6.93 6.84 -29.84
N VAL A 405 -7.41 7.66 -28.90
CA VAL A 405 -8.74 7.55 -28.31
C VAL A 405 -9.72 8.42 -29.08
N SER A 406 -10.91 7.87 -29.34
CA SER A 406 -11.96 8.54 -30.09
C SER A 406 -12.63 9.67 -29.31
N ASP A 407 -12.98 10.78 -29.97
CA ASP A 407 -13.75 11.91 -29.37
C ASP A 407 -15.26 11.64 -29.27
N ASN A 408 -15.74 10.48 -29.70
CA ASN A 408 -17.09 10.04 -29.41
C ASN A 408 -17.12 9.04 -28.26
N TYR A 409 -18.14 9.16 -27.40
CA TYR A 409 -18.42 8.17 -26.39
C TYR A 409 -18.89 6.86 -27.07
N SER A 410 -17.97 5.91 -27.19
CA SER A 410 -18.20 4.62 -27.85
C SER A 410 -17.42 3.51 -27.16
N TRP A 411 -17.84 2.27 -27.37
CA TRP A 411 -17.14 1.07 -26.93
C TRP A 411 -16.04 0.63 -27.91
N GLU A 412 -15.82 1.37 -29.00
CA GLU A 412 -14.75 1.16 -29.98
C GLU A 412 -13.71 2.29 -29.82
N GLY A 413 -13.37 2.61 -28.57
CA GLY A 413 -12.70 3.85 -28.19
C GLY A 413 -11.24 3.96 -28.59
N LEU A 414 -10.48 2.86 -28.62
CA LEU A 414 -9.05 2.87 -28.89
C LEU A 414 -8.69 2.35 -30.28
N HIS A 415 -8.00 3.20 -31.04
CA HIS A 415 -7.50 2.92 -32.37
C HIS A 415 -5.98 2.81 -32.35
N ARG A 416 -5.44 1.65 -32.72
CA ARG A 416 -4.01 1.49 -33.03
C ARG A 416 -3.78 1.79 -34.50
N ILE A 417 -2.98 2.81 -34.79
CA ILE A 417 -2.52 3.20 -36.13
C ILE A 417 -1.06 2.77 -36.27
N ASP A 418 -0.78 1.86 -37.20
CA ASP A 418 0.58 1.45 -37.51
C ASP A 418 1.29 2.55 -38.30
N VAL A 419 2.43 3.03 -37.79
CA VAL A 419 3.14 4.15 -38.40
C VAL A 419 3.75 3.75 -39.75
N MET A 420 4.10 2.47 -39.97
CA MET A 420 4.81 2.04 -41.17
C MET A 420 3.90 1.98 -42.39
N ASP A 421 2.71 1.38 -42.26
CA ASP A 421 1.77 1.17 -43.37
C ASP A 421 0.45 1.93 -43.25
N ASN A 422 0.25 2.68 -42.15
CA ASN A 422 -0.95 3.46 -41.87
C ASN A 422 -2.22 2.59 -41.79
N SER A 423 -2.07 1.31 -41.43
CA SER A 423 -3.20 0.43 -41.11
C SER A 423 -3.76 0.74 -39.72
N THR A 424 -5.07 0.65 -39.57
CA THR A 424 -5.77 0.88 -38.30
C THR A 424 -6.43 -0.39 -37.81
N THR A 425 -6.27 -0.67 -36.52
CA THR A 425 -7.01 -1.70 -35.80
C THR A 425 -7.70 -1.08 -34.59
N VAL A 426 -8.84 -1.63 -34.18
CA VAL A 426 -9.70 -1.04 -33.15
C VAL A 426 -9.90 -2.03 -32.02
N SER A 427 -9.89 -1.52 -30.78
CA SER A 427 -10.15 -2.28 -29.57
C SER A 427 -11.49 -1.89 -28.94
N ASN A 428 -12.12 -2.84 -28.24
CA ASN A 428 -13.38 -2.60 -27.54
C ASN A 428 -13.14 -1.91 -26.19
N SER A 429 -12.74 -0.64 -26.20
CA SER A 429 -12.38 0.15 -25.01
C SER A 429 -13.16 1.46 -24.96
N SER A 430 -13.01 2.19 -23.87
CA SER A 430 -13.74 3.43 -23.61
C SER A 430 -13.26 4.60 -24.49
N GLY A 431 -14.17 5.23 -25.25
CA GLY A 431 -13.94 6.50 -25.94
C GLY A 431 -13.97 7.71 -24.99
N GLN A 432 -13.61 8.90 -25.47
CA GLN A 432 -13.52 10.16 -24.68
C GLN A 432 -12.73 10.01 -23.36
N SER A 433 -11.73 9.13 -23.38
CA SER A 433 -10.91 8.77 -22.23
C SER A 433 -9.54 9.39 -22.37
N ARG A 434 -8.95 9.85 -21.25
CA ARG A 434 -7.52 10.17 -21.23
C ARG A 434 -6.72 8.88 -21.27
N ILE A 435 -5.59 8.89 -21.95
CA ILE A 435 -4.75 7.71 -22.14
C ILE A 435 -3.30 7.97 -21.73
N LYS A 436 -2.71 7.05 -20.98
CA LYS A 436 -1.26 7.08 -20.70
C LYS A 436 -0.62 5.72 -20.93
N LEU A 437 0.52 5.72 -21.60
CA LEU A 437 1.34 4.54 -21.84
C LEU A 437 2.14 4.16 -20.60
N HIS A 438 2.07 2.88 -20.24
CA HIS A 438 2.90 2.36 -19.17
C HIS A 438 4.38 2.31 -19.62
N PRO A 439 5.37 2.72 -18.80
CA PRO A 439 6.79 2.72 -19.17
C PRO A 439 7.34 1.37 -19.64
N GLY A 440 6.73 0.27 -19.19
CA GLY A 440 7.06 -1.09 -19.64
C GLY A 440 6.61 -1.45 -21.07
N LEU A 441 5.93 -0.55 -21.81
CA LEU A 441 5.52 -0.71 -23.21
C LEU A 441 4.57 -1.89 -23.53
N LYS A 442 3.95 -2.48 -22.50
CA LYS A 442 3.01 -3.61 -22.68
C LYS A 442 1.55 -3.20 -22.60
N SER A 443 1.25 -2.07 -21.95
CA SER A 443 -0.13 -1.65 -21.71
C SER A 443 -0.27 -0.14 -21.72
N VAL A 444 -1.50 0.29 -21.94
CA VAL A 444 -1.96 1.66 -21.71
C VAL A 444 -3.05 1.63 -20.66
N TYR A 445 -3.17 2.71 -19.91
CA TYR A 445 -4.26 2.94 -18.95
C TYR A 445 -5.16 4.06 -19.46
N LEU A 446 -6.47 3.88 -19.30
CA LEU A 446 -7.49 4.85 -19.70
C LEU A 446 -8.39 5.23 -18.51
N THR A 447 -8.92 6.45 -18.53
CA THR A 447 -10.01 6.87 -17.62
C THR A 447 -11.37 6.73 -18.29
N ASP A 448 -12.29 5.89 -17.78
CA ASP A 448 -13.68 5.90 -18.28
C ASP A 448 -14.39 7.18 -17.80
N ASN A 449 -14.69 8.07 -18.75
CA ASN A 449 -15.29 9.38 -18.51
C ASN A 449 -16.79 9.49 -18.78
N GLY A 450 -17.43 8.48 -19.38
CA GLY A 450 -18.81 8.63 -19.84
C GLY A 450 -19.83 7.68 -19.21
N SER A 451 -19.44 6.86 -18.25
CA SER A 451 -20.37 6.08 -17.43
C SER A 451 -20.51 6.65 -16.01
N SER A 452 -21.61 6.33 -15.33
CA SER A 452 -21.83 6.70 -13.91
C SER A 452 -20.85 6.01 -12.94
N SER A 453 -19.93 5.20 -13.44
CA SER A 453 -18.89 4.48 -12.71
C SER A 453 -17.52 4.89 -13.25
N TYR A 454 -17.12 6.15 -13.03
CA TYR A 454 -15.78 6.64 -13.34
C TYR A 454 -14.73 5.66 -12.78
N GLY A 455 -13.90 5.09 -13.66
CA GLY A 455 -12.95 4.04 -13.31
C GLY A 455 -11.68 4.08 -14.17
N LEU A 456 -10.78 3.15 -13.92
CA LEU A 456 -9.59 2.92 -14.74
C LEU A 456 -9.78 1.66 -15.57
N GLU A 457 -9.31 1.70 -16.82
CA GLU A 457 -9.29 0.58 -17.75
C GLU A 457 -7.85 0.32 -18.19
N LYS A 458 -7.43 -0.94 -18.28
CA LYS A 458 -6.11 -1.32 -18.77
C LYS A 458 -6.23 -2.11 -20.06
N VAL A 459 -5.52 -1.64 -21.09
CA VAL A 459 -5.47 -2.31 -22.40
C VAL A 459 -4.09 -2.88 -22.65
N ASP A 460 -4.02 -4.16 -22.97
CA ASP A 460 -2.81 -4.83 -23.48
C ASP A 460 -2.57 -4.41 -24.93
N ILE A 461 -1.41 -3.81 -25.19
CA ILE A 461 -0.99 -3.32 -26.51
C ILE A 461 0.04 -4.23 -27.19
N THR A 462 0.39 -5.37 -26.57
CA THR A 462 1.30 -6.36 -27.17
C THR A 462 0.62 -7.21 -28.25
N SER A 463 -0.71 -7.21 -28.27
CA SER A 463 -1.53 -7.86 -29.29
C SER A 463 -2.10 -6.86 -30.31
N VAL A 464 -2.37 -7.34 -31.52
CA VAL A 464 -2.97 -6.54 -32.60
C VAL A 464 -4.21 -7.27 -33.12
N PRO A 465 -5.44 -6.73 -32.96
CA PRO A 465 -5.76 -5.47 -32.27
C PRO A 465 -5.42 -5.50 -30.77
N PRO A 466 -5.16 -4.33 -30.15
CA PRO A 466 -5.07 -4.23 -28.69
C PRO A 466 -6.33 -4.78 -28.02
N SER A 467 -6.24 -5.22 -26.78
CA SER A 467 -7.37 -5.81 -26.06
C SER A 467 -7.43 -5.36 -24.61
N VAL A 468 -8.63 -5.00 -24.14
CA VAL A 468 -8.90 -4.75 -22.73
C VAL A 468 -8.50 -5.95 -21.90
N SER A 469 -7.65 -5.71 -20.91
CA SER A 469 -7.06 -6.73 -20.05
C SER A 469 -7.63 -6.70 -18.63
N ALA A 470 -8.06 -5.52 -18.15
CA ALA A 470 -8.78 -5.37 -16.89
C ALA A 470 -9.47 -4.01 -16.74
N ASP A 471 -10.40 -3.98 -15.78
CA ASP A 471 -11.04 -2.78 -15.25
C ASP A 471 -10.68 -2.62 -13.77
N SER A 472 -10.72 -1.39 -13.25
CA SER A 472 -10.51 -1.12 -11.83
C SER A 472 -11.53 -1.87 -10.97
N PRO A 473 -11.12 -2.40 -9.80
CA PRO A 473 -12.03 -3.14 -8.91
C PRO A 473 -13.04 -2.24 -8.17
N TYR A 474 -12.97 -0.93 -8.35
CA TYR A 474 -13.79 0.08 -7.68
C TYR A 474 -14.81 0.69 -8.63
N TYR A 475 -15.96 1.09 -8.10
CA TYR A 475 -17.06 1.65 -8.88
C TYR A 475 -17.45 3.03 -8.32
N GLY A 476 -16.48 3.95 -8.34
CA GLY A 476 -16.63 5.32 -7.84
C GLY A 476 -16.23 5.53 -6.37
N ASP A 477 -15.77 4.48 -5.68
CA ASP A 477 -15.23 4.58 -4.31
C ASP A 477 -14.06 5.58 -4.21
N TYR A 478 -13.24 5.60 -5.26
CA TYR A 478 -12.07 6.47 -5.42
C TYR A 478 -12.20 7.21 -6.76
N PRO A 479 -12.73 8.45 -6.75
CA PRO A 479 -12.91 9.21 -7.98
C PRO A 479 -11.59 9.43 -8.73
N VAL A 480 -11.59 9.16 -10.04
CA VAL A 480 -10.44 9.38 -10.94
C VAL A 480 -10.43 10.81 -11.49
N CYS A 481 -11.61 11.38 -11.73
CA CYS A 481 -11.81 12.76 -12.22
C CYS A 481 -11.22 13.04 -13.62
N GLY A 482 -11.05 11.97 -14.39
CA GLY A 482 -10.96 11.99 -15.85
C GLY A 482 -9.61 12.30 -16.46
N ASP A 483 -8.57 12.40 -15.64
CA ASP A 483 -7.18 12.38 -16.10
C ASP A 483 -6.34 11.42 -15.25
N LEU A 484 -5.21 10.99 -15.82
CA LEU A 484 -4.26 10.11 -15.16
C LEU A 484 -2.81 10.43 -15.54
N TRP A 485 -1.89 10.07 -14.64
CA TRP A 485 -0.45 10.07 -14.89
C TRP A 485 0.15 8.77 -14.38
N ILE A 486 1.24 8.32 -14.99
CA ILE A 486 1.98 7.12 -14.57
C ILE A 486 3.32 7.57 -13.98
N SER A 487 3.65 7.04 -12.80
CA SER A 487 4.97 7.23 -12.17
C SER A 487 6.11 6.82 -13.11
N ASN A 488 7.30 7.40 -12.93
CA ASN A 488 8.46 7.12 -13.79
C ASN A 488 8.86 5.63 -13.74
N LYS A 489 8.62 4.96 -12.60
CA LYS A 489 8.84 3.52 -12.41
C LYS A 489 7.73 2.64 -12.99
N GLY A 490 6.56 3.20 -13.27
CA GLY A 490 5.38 2.48 -13.72
C GLY A 490 4.67 1.67 -12.63
N ASP A 491 5.01 1.84 -11.35
CA ASP A 491 4.38 1.08 -10.25
C ASP A 491 3.14 1.79 -9.66
N ARG A 492 2.92 3.05 -10.03
CA ARG A 492 1.81 3.87 -9.56
C ARG A 492 1.11 4.66 -10.66
N ILE A 493 -0.20 4.77 -10.53
CA ILE A 493 -1.12 5.61 -11.31
C ILE A 493 -1.58 6.75 -10.41
N TYR A 494 -1.44 7.99 -10.86
CA TYR A 494 -2.03 9.18 -10.25
C TYR A 494 -3.28 9.58 -11.03
N THR A 495 -4.25 10.19 -10.36
CA THR A 495 -5.51 10.62 -10.98
C THR A 495 -5.81 12.07 -10.68
N ALA A 496 -6.65 12.71 -11.51
CA ALA A 496 -6.97 14.13 -11.37
C ALA A 496 -7.60 14.49 -10.02
N CYS A 497 -8.22 13.54 -9.30
CA CYS A 497 -8.74 13.77 -7.96
C CYS A 497 -7.76 13.45 -6.82
N GLY A 498 -6.49 13.23 -7.16
CA GLY A 498 -5.42 12.96 -6.22
C GLY A 498 -5.37 11.52 -5.73
N ASN A 499 -6.33 10.65 -6.05
CA ASN A 499 -6.24 9.24 -5.68
C ASN A 499 -5.12 8.56 -6.46
N THR A 500 -4.41 7.65 -5.81
CA THR A 500 -3.37 6.85 -6.43
C THR A 500 -3.75 5.38 -6.41
N PHE A 501 -3.30 4.68 -7.45
CA PHE A 501 -3.52 3.25 -7.63
C PHE A 501 -2.21 2.56 -7.97
N ARG A 502 -2.14 1.26 -7.72
CA ARG A 502 -1.02 0.43 -8.18
C ARG A 502 -1.12 0.23 -9.69
N SER A 503 0.02 0.20 -10.35
CA SER A 503 0.16 -0.31 -11.71
C SER A 503 1.01 -1.60 -11.63
N SER A 504 0.47 -2.71 -12.14
CA SER A 504 1.12 -4.02 -12.04
C SER A 504 0.77 -4.94 -13.20
N ASP A 505 1.70 -5.81 -13.60
CA ASP A 505 1.41 -6.93 -14.49
C ASP A 505 0.55 -8.01 -13.78
N ASP A 506 0.52 -8.04 -12.44
CA ASP A 506 -0.38 -8.92 -11.66
C ASP A 506 -1.74 -8.26 -11.46
N ILE A 507 -2.73 -8.77 -12.19
CA ILE A 507 -4.08 -8.24 -12.23
C ILE A 507 -4.81 -8.27 -10.88
N SER A 508 -4.37 -9.12 -9.94
CA SER A 508 -5.01 -9.20 -8.62
C SER A 508 -4.69 -8.00 -7.72
N VAL A 509 -3.61 -7.28 -8.03
CA VAL A 509 -3.16 -6.09 -7.30
C VAL A 509 -3.10 -4.84 -8.16
N ASP A 510 -3.24 -4.97 -9.48
CA ASP A 510 -3.31 -3.86 -10.44
C ASP A 510 -4.55 -2.98 -10.21
N MET A 511 -4.42 -1.67 -10.42
CA MET A 511 -5.46 -0.67 -10.20
C MET A 511 -6.11 -0.70 -8.80
N THR A 512 -5.47 -1.32 -7.81
CA THR A 512 -5.91 -1.25 -6.41
C THR A 512 -5.44 0.06 -5.77
N TYR A 513 -6.26 0.62 -4.89
CA TYR A 513 -5.99 1.89 -4.24
C TYR A 513 -4.70 1.83 -3.42
N SER A 514 -3.82 2.81 -3.62
CA SER A 514 -2.49 2.87 -3.00
C SER A 514 -2.26 4.13 -2.15
N GLY A 515 -3.27 5.01 -2.05
CA GLY A 515 -3.21 6.23 -1.25
C GLY A 515 -3.76 7.44 -2.01
N ARG A 516 -3.45 8.65 -1.52
CA ARG A 516 -3.96 9.89 -2.10
C ARG A 516 -2.98 11.04 -1.88
N ILE A 517 -2.83 11.88 -2.91
CA ILE A 517 -2.27 13.23 -2.80
C ILE A 517 -3.36 14.18 -2.30
N SER A 518 -3.04 14.91 -1.24
CA SER A 518 -3.98 15.82 -0.60
C SER A 518 -4.00 17.16 -1.32
N THR A 519 -4.96 17.35 -2.22
CA THR A 519 -5.20 18.63 -2.91
C THR A 519 -6.11 19.55 -2.08
N THR A 520 -6.17 20.85 -2.42
CA THR A 520 -7.06 21.80 -1.71
C THR A 520 -8.49 21.32 -1.74
N GLN A 521 -9.16 21.45 -0.60
CA GLN A 521 -10.60 21.26 -0.55
C GLN A 521 -11.32 22.56 -0.96
N ILE A 522 -12.23 22.47 -1.92
CA ILE A 522 -12.99 23.63 -2.42
C ILE A 522 -14.28 23.82 -1.62
N ASP A 523 -15.05 22.74 -1.40
CA ASP A 523 -16.27 22.71 -0.58
C ASP A 523 -16.54 21.30 -0.04
N ASP A 524 -17.70 21.05 0.57
CA ASP A 524 -18.10 19.74 1.13
C ASP A 524 -18.04 18.58 0.12
N TYR A 525 -18.07 18.87 -1.19
CA TYR A 525 -18.22 17.89 -2.25
C TYR A 525 -17.11 17.92 -3.30
N GLY A 526 -16.26 18.96 -3.31
CA GLY A 526 -15.25 19.21 -4.32
C GLY A 526 -13.85 19.41 -3.75
N VAL A 527 -12.88 18.83 -4.44
CA VAL A 527 -11.45 19.09 -4.24
C VAL A 527 -10.89 19.73 -5.50
N ALA A 528 -9.82 20.51 -5.35
CA ALA A 528 -9.02 20.98 -6.45
C ALA A 528 -8.53 19.76 -7.25
N ARG A 529 -8.65 19.86 -8.56
CA ARG A 529 -8.20 18.80 -9.46
C ARG A 529 -6.73 19.01 -9.76
N ILE A 530 -5.99 17.92 -9.86
CA ILE A 530 -4.67 17.92 -10.46
C ILE A 530 -4.88 18.18 -11.95
N GLN A 531 -4.32 19.28 -12.45
CA GLN A 531 -4.35 19.68 -13.85
C GLN A 531 -3.19 19.06 -14.63
N SER A 532 -2.03 18.94 -13.98
CA SER A 532 -0.84 18.28 -14.52
C SER A 532 0.06 17.84 -13.37
N LEU A 533 0.85 16.78 -13.59
CA LEU A 533 1.73 16.19 -12.59
C LEU A 533 3.00 15.65 -13.27
N ALA A 534 4.14 15.85 -12.62
CA ALA A 534 5.41 15.26 -13.02
C ALA A 534 6.18 14.72 -11.80
N GLU A 535 6.92 13.63 -12.02
CA GLU A 535 7.87 13.07 -11.05
C GLU A 535 9.30 13.46 -11.42
N SER A 536 10.07 13.98 -10.46
CA SER A 536 11.48 14.33 -10.68
C SER A 536 12.29 13.08 -11.03
N PRO A 537 13.09 13.01 -12.11
CA PRO A 537 13.87 11.80 -12.41
C PRO A 537 14.93 11.47 -11.34
N SER A 538 15.42 12.47 -10.60
CA SER A 538 16.58 12.35 -9.71
C SER A 538 16.27 12.45 -8.21
N SER A 539 15.14 13.06 -7.83
CA SER A 539 14.78 13.29 -6.43
C SER A 539 13.50 12.54 -6.00
N ASN A 540 13.23 12.55 -4.70
CA ASN A 540 12.00 12.01 -4.12
C ASN A 540 10.84 13.03 -4.19
N GLU A 541 10.68 13.72 -5.31
CA GLU A 541 9.73 14.82 -5.48
C GLU A 541 8.72 14.56 -6.62
N ILE A 542 7.47 14.93 -6.35
CA ILE A 542 6.37 15.08 -7.30
C ILE A 542 6.05 16.57 -7.33
N VAL A 543 5.90 17.14 -8.52
CA VAL A 543 5.29 18.46 -8.69
C VAL A 543 3.95 18.30 -9.38
N LEU A 544 2.98 19.11 -8.99
CA LEU A 544 1.67 19.16 -9.64
C LEU A 544 1.11 20.57 -9.70
N ILE A 545 0.20 20.79 -10.65
CA ILE A 545 -0.64 21.98 -10.73
C ILE A 545 -2.01 21.63 -10.18
N GLU A 546 -2.49 22.35 -9.17
CA GLU A 546 -3.86 22.25 -8.67
C GLU A 546 -4.74 23.31 -9.33
N ASP A 547 -5.85 22.89 -9.93
CA ASP A 547 -6.92 23.75 -10.45
C ASP A 547 -8.09 23.79 -9.46
N GLY A 548 -8.29 24.99 -8.90
CA GLY A 548 -9.28 25.32 -7.90
C GLY A 548 -10.62 25.84 -8.41
N ALA A 549 -11.05 25.48 -9.62
CA ALA A 549 -12.31 26.00 -10.15
C ALA A 549 -13.55 25.38 -9.45
N MET A 550 -14.36 26.22 -8.79
CA MET A 550 -15.61 25.76 -8.18
C MET A 550 -16.58 25.23 -9.25
N TYR A 551 -17.16 24.04 -9.02
CA TYR A 551 -18.27 23.46 -9.82
C TYR A 551 -17.98 23.09 -11.28
N GLY A 552 -16.72 22.85 -11.66
CA GLY A 552 -16.39 22.42 -13.02
C GLY A 552 -16.59 23.49 -14.09
N ASP A 553 -16.88 24.73 -13.68
CA ASP A 553 -16.73 25.89 -14.54
C ASP A 553 -15.24 26.12 -14.75
N SER A 554 -14.78 26.25 -16.00
CA SER A 554 -13.39 26.63 -16.25
C SER A 554 -13.11 28.00 -15.63
N CYS A 555 -11.96 28.15 -14.97
CA CYS A 555 -11.54 29.44 -14.48
C CYS A 555 -11.42 30.43 -15.64
N ASN A 556 -12.35 31.38 -15.68
CA ASN A 556 -12.31 32.51 -16.57
C ASN A 556 -11.89 33.77 -15.80
N ALA A 557 -11.58 34.84 -16.52
CA ALA A 557 -11.12 36.09 -15.91
C ALA A 557 -12.11 36.66 -14.87
N GLU A 558 -13.42 36.50 -15.09
CA GLU A 558 -14.47 36.98 -14.17
C GLU A 558 -14.44 36.21 -12.83
N TYR A 559 -14.31 34.88 -12.88
CA TYR A 559 -14.25 34.05 -11.68
C TYR A 559 -12.96 34.23 -10.90
N TYR A 560 -11.82 34.38 -11.59
CA TYR A 560 -10.54 34.68 -10.97
C TYR A 560 -10.59 36.02 -10.22
N LEU A 561 -11.11 37.08 -10.86
CA LEU A 561 -11.31 38.40 -10.24
C LEU A 561 -12.24 38.37 -9.02
N SER A 562 -13.17 37.42 -8.97
CA SER A 562 -14.08 37.22 -7.84
C SER A 562 -13.48 36.39 -6.70
N GLY A 563 -12.24 35.91 -6.84
CA GLY A 563 -11.56 35.04 -5.87
C GLY A 563 -12.13 33.61 -5.82
N ARG A 564 -12.81 33.16 -6.87
CA ARG A 564 -13.46 31.83 -6.96
C ARG A 564 -12.63 30.79 -7.70
N CYS A 565 -11.40 31.15 -8.05
CA CYS A 565 -10.49 30.37 -8.86
C CYS A 565 -9.07 30.60 -8.39
N PHE A 566 -8.28 29.53 -8.33
CA PHE A 566 -6.89 29.57 -7.96
C PHE A 566 -6.12 28.49 -8.72
N TYR A 567 -4.83 28.75 -8.89
CA TYR A 567 -3.86 27.77 -9.36
C TYR A 567 -2.73 27.68 -8.35
N PHE A 568 -2.36 26.46 -7.96
CA PHE A 568 -1.21 26.22 -7.09
C PHE A 568 -0.21 25.28 -7.76
N LEU A 569 1.08 25.57 -7.58
CA LEU A 569 2.15 24.62 -7.78
C LEU A 569 2.39 23.91 -6.45
N GLY A 570 2.03 22.64 -6.36
CA GLY A 570 2.21 21.83 -5.18
C GLY A 570 3.38 20.87 -5.34
N LEU A 571 4.23 20.78 -4.31
CA LEU A 571 5.36 19.86 -4.28
C LEU A 571 5.14 18.83 -3.19
N TYR A 572 5.36 17.56 -3.53
CA TYR A 572 5.05 16.42 -2.69
C TYR A 572 6.17 15.39 -2.72
N THR A 573 6.33 14.59 -1.66
CA THR A 573 7.26 13.46 -1.68
C THR A 573 6.71 12.30 -2.52
N LYS A 574 7.52 11.57 -3.29
CA LYS A 574 7.00 10.41 -4.05
C LYS A 574 6.59 9.25 -3.17
N ASP A 575 7.42 8.88 -2.20
CA ASP A 575 7.19 7.66 -1.43
C ASP A 575 5.82 7.69 -0.72
N TYR A 576 5.47 8.85 -0.16
CA TYR A 576 4.36 8.98 0.77
C TYR A 576 3.38 10.11 0.47
N MET A 577 3.58 10.85 -0.62
CA MET A 577 2.66 11.92 -1.06
C MET A 577 2.45 13.04 -0.02
N ASN A 578 3.42 13.23 0.87
CA ASN A 578 3.39 14.32 1.84
C ASN A 578 3.64 15.65 1.12
N ASN A 579 2.83 16.67 1.40
CA ASN A 579 3.07 18.01 0.90
C ASN A 579 4.36 18.57 1.52
N VAL A 580 5.25 19.07 0.68
CA VAL A 580 6.52 19.71 1.05
C VAL A 580 6.37 21.22 0.98
N GLU A 581 5.80 21.70 -0.11
CA GLU A 581 5.72 23.11 -0.45
C GLU A 581 4.50 23.36 -1.33
N ARG A 582 4.01 24.61 -1.32
CA ARG A 582 2.89 25.02 -2.14
C ARG A 582 2.96 26.51 -2.47
N LEU A 583 2.95 26.82 -3.76
CA LEU A 583 3.14 28.17 -4.30
C LEU A 583 1.95 28.58 -5.15
N GLY A 584 1.56 29.85 -5.10
CA GLY A 584 0.44 30.41 -5.86
C GLY A 584 0.88 31.01 -7.18
N PHE A 585 0.03 30.86 -8.20
CA PHE A 585 0.13 31.69 -9.41
C PHE A 585 -0.76 32.91 -9.24
N THR A 586 -0.18 34.11 -9.26
CA THR A 586 -0.95 35.36 -9.21
C THR A 586 -1.13 35.98 -10.60
N GLY A 587 -2.13 36.84 -10.72
CA GLY A 587 -2.35 37.64 -11.92
C GLY A 587 -1.39 38.83 -12.01
N ASN A 588 -0.94 39.13 -13.23
CA ASN A 588 -0.14 40.31 -13.53
C ASN A 588 -1.03 41.45 -14.03
N GLU A 589 -0.76 42.69 -13.64
CA GLU A 589 -1.45 43.86 -14.19
C GLU A 589 -0.49 44.65 -15.10
N VAL A 590 -0.84 44.81 -16.37
CA VAL A 590 -0.07 45.60 -17.34
C VAL A 590 -0.97 46.69 -17.90
N GLU A 591 -0.60 47.95 -17.71
CA GLU A 591 -1.35 49.13 -18.18
C GLU A 591 -2.83 49.20 -17.74
N GLY A 592 -3.17 48.60 -16.59
CA GLY A 592 -4.53 48.58 -16.05
C GLY A 592 -5.39 47.41 -16.56
N VAL A 593 -4.81 46.49 -17.33
CA VAL A 593 -5.43 45.23 -17.75
C VAL A 593 -4.82 44.11 -16.93
N SER A 594 -5.67 43.35 -16.23
CA SER A 594 -5.25 42.17 -15.49
C SER A 594 -5.16 40.96 -16.43
N TYR A 595 -3.98 40.34 -16.45
CA TYR A 595 -3.66 39.10 -17.14
C TYR A 595 -3.47 38.00 -16.11
N TYR A 596 -3.95 36.80 -16.41
CA TYR A 596 -3.88 35.67 -15.50
C TYR A 596 -3.16 34.52 -16.16
N ASP A 597 -2.09 34.07 -15.53
CA ASP A 597 -1.44 32.83 -15.92
C ASP A 597 -2.37 31.66 -15.52
N LYS A 598 -2.81 30.89 -16.51
CA LYS A 598 -3.47 29.59 -16.34
C LYS A 598 -2.42 28.52 -16.61
N PRO A 599 -1.67 28.06 -15.59
CA PRO A 599 -0.74 26.96 -15.74
C PRO A 599 -1.53 25.69 -16.11
N GLU A 600 -1.09 24.98 -17.14
CA GLU A 600 -1.78 23.80 -17.67
C GLU A 600 -0.91 22.55 -17.64
N PHE A 601 0.41 22.71 -17.76
CA PHE A 601 1.36 21.60 -17.83
C PHE A 601 2.57 21.87 -16.92
N VAL A 602 3.06 20.83 -16.25
CA VAL A 602 4.29 20.87 -15.46
C VAL A 602 5.18 19.68 -15.79
N PHE A 603 6.48 19.93 -15.89
CA PHE A 603 7.50 18.94 -16.18
C PHE A 603 8.74 19.17 -15.30
N TYR A 604 9.59 18.16 -15.23
CA TYR A 604 10.99 18.33 -14.84
C TYR A 604 11.86 18.29 -16.08
N ASP A 605 13.01 18.95 -16.03
CA ASP A 605 14.11 18.73 -16.97
C ASP A 605 14.74 17.33 -16.77
N GLU A 606 15.67 16.94 -17.66
CA GLU A 606 16.33 15.63 -17.60
C GLU A 606 17.07 15.42 -16.25
N SER A 607 17.64 16.49 -15.69
CA SER A 607 18.37 16.42 -14.42
C SER A 607 17.44 16.29 -13.20
N GLY A 608 16.20 16.75 -13.32
CA GLY A 608 15.25 16.84 -12.22
C GLY A 608 15.52 17.99 -11.24
N GLU A 609 16.40 18.93 -11.61
CA GLU A 609 16.76 20.11 -10.82
C GLU A 609 15.89 21.32 -11.17
N ASP A 610 15.31 21.37 -12.37
CA ASP A 610 14.46 22.47 -12.82
C ASP A 610 13.02 21.99 -13.06
N ILE A 611 12.06 22.76 -12.54
CA ILE A 611 10.63 22.61 -12.83
C ILE A 611 10.26 23.55 -13.98
N VAL A 612 9.59 23.01 -15.00
CA VAL A 612 9.09 23.77 -16.15
C VAL A 612 7.57 23.82 -16.08
N VAL A 613 7.00 25.01 -15.96
CA VAL A 613 5.55 25.24 -15.95
C VAL A 613 5.14 25.97 -17.23
N ILE A 614 4.12 25.46 -17.91
CA ILE A 614 3.64 26.00 -19.18
C ILE A 614 2.14 26.23 -19.08
N GLY A 615 1.67 27.39 -19.57
CA GLY A 615 0.27 27.77 -19.42
C GLY A 615 -0.18 28.88 -20.34
N ASN A 616 -1.49 28.94 -20.59
CA ASN A 616 -2.13 30.02 -21.33
C ASN A 616 -2.23 31.29 -20.48
N ILE A 617 -2.21 32.46 -21.11
CA ILE A 617 -2.46 33.75 -20.45
C ILE A 617 -3.88 34.22 -20.79
N ILE A 618 -4.75 34.26 -19.77
CA ILE A 618 -6.14 34.69 -19.90
C ILE A 618 -6.23 36.22 -19.77
N GLY A 619 -7.16 36.83 -20.51
CA GLY A 619 -7.44 38.27 -20.48
C GLY A 619 -6.73 39.07 -21.58
N SER A 620 -5.88 38.41 -22.37
CA SER A 620 -5.26 39.00 -23.55
C SER A 620 -6.23 39.08 -24.74
N GLU A 621 -6.14 40.16 -25.53
CA GLU A 621 -6.89 40.30 -26.78
C GLU A 621 -6.40 39.34 -27.87
N THR A 622 -5.15 38.90 -27.76
CA THR A 622 -4.52 37.90 -28.65
C THR A 622 -4.13 36.65 -27.86
N PRO A 623 -4.11 35.47 -28.50
CA PRO A 623 -3.62 34.24 -27.89
C PRO A 623 -2.21 34.45 -27.34
N LYS A 624 -2.03 34.11 -26.06
CA LYS A 624 -0.75 34.22 -25.38
C LYS A 624 -0.56 33.04 -24.44
N SER A 625 0.70 32.67 -24.24
CA SER A 625 1.12 31.67 -23.27
C SER A 625 2.41 32.09 -22.59
N ALA A 626 2.77 31.39 -21.52
CA ALA A 626 4.03 31.56 -20.82
C ALA A 626 4.69 30.21 -20.54
N ILE A 627 6.03 30.20 -20.61
CA ILE A 627 6.90 29.13 -20.12
C ILE A 627 7.69 29.70 -18.94
N ARG A 628 7.62 29.04 -17.79
CA ARG A 628 8.32 29.39 -16.55
C ARG A 628 9.30 28.26 -16.20
N THR A 629 10.52 28.62 -15.82
CA THR A 629 11.50 27.67 -15.27
C THR A 629 11.80 28.07 -13.82
N ILE A 630 11.79 27.09 -12.92
CA ILE A 630 11.97 27.27 -11.48
C ILE A 630 13.02 26.26 -11.01
N SER A 631 14.17 26.74 -10.56
CA SER A 631 15.26 25.90 -10.06
C SER A 631 15.02 25.45 -8.62
N ARG A 632 15.37 24.20 -8.31
CA ARG A 632 15.21 23.56 -7.00
C ARG A 632 16.47 23.59 -6.10
N ASN A 633 17.37 24.54 -6.35
CA ASN A 633 18.68 24.67 -5.66
C ASN A 633 18.62 24.82 -4.13
#